data_AF-A0A4T0VEB4-F1
#
_entry.id   AF-A0A4T0VEB4-F1
#
_cell.length_a   1.000
_cell.length_b   1.000
_cell.length_c   1.000
_cell.angle_alpha   90.00
_cell.angle_beta   90.00
_cell.angle_gamma   90.00
#
_symmetry.space_group_name_H-M   'P 1'
#
loop_
_entity.id
_entity.type
_entity.pdbx_description
1 polymer ?
#
loop_
_entity_poly.entity_id
_entity_poly.type
_entity_poly.pdbx_seq_one_letter_code
_entity_poly.pdbx_strand_id
1 'polypeptide(L)'
;MTDLANNYEDWTRALQLANLLAVAHLAGYQFASDKIALHNVLQLGDKETVVKQWFRGWDFGRKYGPTMVCGTAGVFGFLAWKDGTASPAFLYNLTASVLSIFVAPYTQFRIFPLNDKLLREYKISEDKKKTDGTSDGVSLEVVREWAAEWKRLDMHRQLLAYLAAISGLVAVLKT
;
A
#
# COMPACT_ATOMS: atom_id res chain seq x y z
N MET A 1 8.59 -42.15 0.34
CA MET A 1 7.82 -41.33 -0.62
C MET A 1 6.67 -40.57 0.05
N THR A 2 6.03 -41.15 1.07
CA THR A 2 5.02 -40.51 1.93
C THR A 2 5.55 -39.33 2.76
N ASP A 3 6.77 -39.39 3.31
CA ASP A 3 7.34 -38.28 4.11
C ASP A 3 7.67 -37.01 3.30
N LEU A 4 8.00 -37.16 2.02
CA LEU A 4 8.27 -36.01 1.15
C LEU A 4 6.97 -35.31 0.73
N ALA A 5 5.89 -36.07 0.54
CA ALA A 5 4.57 -35.52 0.22
C ALA A 5 3.97 -34.74 1.40
N ASN A 6 4.08 -35.29 2.62
CA ASN A 6 3.61 -34.62 3.85
C ASN A 6 4.36 -33.30 4.11
N ASN A 7 5.70 -33.31 3.99
CA ASN A 7 6.49 -32.08 4.12
C ASN A 7 6.15 -31.04 3.04
N TYR A 8 5.81 -31.47 1.82
CA TYR A 8 5.49 -30.56 0.72
C TYR A 8 4.13 -29.87 0.89
N GLU A 9 3.16 -30.53 1.53
CA GLU A 9 1.87 -29.95 1.89
C GLU A 9 2.01 -28.92 3.03
N ASP A 10 2.81 -29.25 4.05
CA ASP A 10 2.99 -28.44 5.27
C ASP A 10 3.59 -27.05 4.98
N TRP A 11 4.64 -26.97 4.16
CA TRP A 11 5.26 -25.68 3.84
C TRP A 11 4.36 -24.78 2.99
N THR A 12 3.50 -25.35 2.14
CA THR A 12 2.58 -24.54 1.33
C THR A 12 1.42 -23.98 2.13
N ARG A 13 0.93 -24.71 3.14
CA ARG A 13 -0.02 -24.17 4.11
C ARG A 13 0.61 -23.07 4.96
N ALA A 14 1.85 -23.27 5.41
CA ALA A 14 2.60 -22.25 6.13
C ALA A 14 2.78 -20.98 5.27
N LEU A 15 3.12 -21.14 3.99
CA LEU A 15 3.28 -20.03 3.04
C LEU A 15 1.95 -19.30 2.81
N GLN A 16 0.85 -20.02 2.62
CA GLN A 16 -0.50 -19.45 2.50
C GLN A 16 -0.87 -18.59 3.71
N LEU A 17 -0.70 -19.14 4.92
CA LEU A 17 -0.99 -18.44 6.16
C LEU A 17 -0.08 -17.22 6.36
N ALA A 18 1.23 -17.36 6.12
CA ALA A 18 2.18 -16.27 6.22
C ALA A 18 1.82 -15.13 5.24
N ASN A 19 1.42 -15.47 4.01
CA ASN A 19 1.01 -14.49 3.02
C ASN A 19 -0.33 -13.80 3.38
N LEU A 20 -1.28 -14.57 3.91
CA LEU A 20 -2.55 -14.02 4.40
C LEU A 20 -2.32 -13.02 5.53
N LEU A 21 -1.43 -13.34 6.48
CA LEU A 21 -1.03 -12.42 7.54
C LEU A 21 -0.32 -11.19 6.99
N ALA A 22 0.56 -11.35 5.99
CA ALA A 22 1.26 -10.23 5.35
C ALA A 22 0.28 -9.26 4.65
N VAL A 23 -0.68 -9.77 3.88
CA VAL A 23 -1.66 -8.92 3.18
C VAL A 23 -2.68 -8.30 4.15
N ALA A 24 -3.07 -9.02 5.21
CA ALA A 24 -3.92 -8.47 6.27
C ALA A 24 -3.20 -7.38 7.08
N HIS A 25 -1.91 -7.55 7.34
CA HIS A 25 -1.08 -6.53 7.96
C HIS A 25 -0.94 -5.30 7.05
N LEU A 26 -0.71 -5.48 5.73
CA LEU A 26 -0.67 -4.38 4.77
C LEU A 26 -1.99 -3.58 4.77
N ALA A 27 -3.12 -4.27 4.76
CA ALA A 27 -4.45 -3.69 4.90
C ALA A 27 -4.59 -2.84 6.18
N GLY A 28 -4.21 -3.40 7.33
CA GLY A 28 -4.24 -2.68 8.62
C GLY A 28 -3.29 -1.47 8.66
N TYR A 29 -2.09 -1.61 8.11
CA TYR A 29 -1.12 -0.51 7.97
C TYR A 29 -1.72 0.65 7.16
N GLN A 30 -2.33 0.36 6.01
CA GLN A 30 -2.94 1.40 5.17
C GLN A 30 -4.10 2.08 5.88
N PHE A 31 -4.97 1.31 6.57
CA PHE A 31 -6.05 1.88 7.39
C PHE A 31 -5.51 2.88 8.42
N ALA A 32 -4.50 2.47 9.20
CA ALA A 32 -3.92 3.30 10.24
C ALA A 32 -3.26 4.57 9.66
N SER A 33 -2.52 4.42 8.56
CA SER A 33 -1.89 5.54 7.85
C SER A 33 -2.93 6.58 7.42
N ASP A 34 -4.05 6.16 6.84
CA ASP A 34 -5.01 7.08 6.23
C ASP A 34 -6.08 7.62 7.16
N LYS A 35 -6.66 6.74 7.98
CA LYS A 35 -7.80 7.08 8.83
C LYS A 35 -7.36 7.74 10.13
N ILE A 36 -6.14 7.47 10.59
CA ILE A 36 -5.61 8.03 11.82
C ILE A 36 -4.53 9.07 11.49
N ALA A 37 -3.39 8.65 10.94
CA ALA A 37 -2.24 9.54 10.80
C ALA A 37 -2.53 10.71 9.85
N LEU A 38 -2.95 10.44 8.61
CA LEU A 38 -3.21 11.48 7.63
C LEU A 38 -4.44 12.32 7.97
N HIS A 39 -5.43 11.76 8.68
CA HIS A 39 -6.54 12.57 9.20
C HIS A 39 -6.06 13.63 10.18
N ASN A 40 -5.18 13.25 11.12
CA ASN A 40 -4.60 14.19 12.09
C ASN A 40 -3.73 15.24 11.40
N VAL A 41 -2.98 14.84 10.36
CA VAL A 41 -2.16 15.77 9.56
C VAL A 41 -3.02 16.88 8.94
N LEU A 42 -4.21 16.55 8.41
CA LEU A 42 -5.10 17.54 7.81
C LEU A 42 -5.64 18.59 8.80
N GLN A 43 -5.66 18.26 10.10
CA GLN A 43 -6.12 19.16 11.15
C GLN A 43 -5.04 20.14 11.63
N LEU A 44 -3.77 19.93 11.27
CA LEU A 44 -2.66 20.77 11.73
C LEU A 44 -2.71 22.17 11.15
N GLY A 45 -2.56 23.19 11.99
CA GLY A 45 -2.63 24.61 11.62
C GLY A 45 -1.39 25.21 10.96
N ASP A 46 -0.33 24.43 10.78
CA ASP A 46 0.94 24.90 10.23
C ASP A 46 1.32 24.14 8.95
N LYS A 47 1.66 24.88 7.88
CA LYS A 47 1.96 24.33 6.55
C LYS A 47 3.17 23.42 6.60
N GLU A 48 4.24 23.87 7.24
CA GLU A 48 5.50 23.15 7.27
C GLU A 48 5.33 21.80 7.98
N THR A 49 4.58 21.79 9.09
CA THR A 49 4.26 20.57 9.83
C THR A 49 3.39 19.62 9.01
N VAL A 50 2.37 20.11 8.29
CA VAL A 50 1.54 19.28 7.39
C VAL A 50 2.42 18.55 6.38
N VAL A 51 3.26 19.29 5.66
CA VAL A 51 4.08 18.74 4.58
C VAL A 51 5.13 17.76 5.11
N LYS A 52 5.77 18.05 6.25
CA LYS A 52 6.74 17.13 6.87
C LYS A 52 6.11 15.83 7.34
N GLN A 53 4.95 15.90 7.99
CA GLN A 53 4.28 14.69 8.49
C GLN A 53 3.79 13.83 7.33
N TRP A 54 3.23 14.45 6.29
CA TRP A 54 2.92 13.75 5.04
C TRP A 54 4.17 13.09 4.42
N PHE A 55 5.26 13.85 4.28
CA PHE A 55 6.51 13.36 3.69
C PHE A 55 7.06 12.14 4.45
N ARG A 56 6.99 12.15 5.78
CA ARG A 56 7.47 11.05 6.61
C ARG A 56 6.67 9.76 6.35
N GLY A 57 5.35 9.86 6.23
CA GLY A 57 4.50 8.74 5.84
C GLY A 57 4.79 8.26 4.41
N TRP A 58 4.95 9.20 3.47
CA TRP A 58 5.28 8.91 2.08
C TRP A 58 6.65 8.24 1.91
N ASP A 59 7.70 8.72 2.58
CA ASP A 59 9.08 8.18 2.46
C ASP A 59 9.20 6.77 3.03
N PHE A 60 8.43 6.45 4.07
CA PHE A 60 8.29 5.08 4.53
C PHE A 60 7.48 4.24 3.53
N GLY A 61 6.30 4.73 3.14
CA GLY A 61 5.37 4.00 2.26
C GLY A 61 5.95 3.67 0.88
N ARG A 62 6.79 4.53 0.30
CA ARG A 62 7.45 4.27 -1.00
C ARG A 62 8.48 3.14 -0.95
N LYS A 63 9.02 2.82 0.23
CA LYS A 63 9.98 1.72 0.42
C LYS A 63 9.22 0.45 0.81
N TYR A 64 8.32 0.58 1.77
CA TYR A 64 7.56 -0.54 2.33
C TYR A 64 6.50 -1.09 1.36
N GLY A 65 5.73 -0.21 0.71
CA GLY A 65 4.60 -0.56 -0.14
C GLY A 65 4.97 -1.49 -1.29
N PRO A 66 5.97 -1.15 -2.14
CA PRO A 66 6.38 -2.03 -3.24
C PRO A 66 6.82 -3.42 -2.79
N THR A 67 7.58 -3.51 -1.69
CA THR A 67 8.02 -4.80 -1.14
C THR A 67 6.83 -5.67 -0.74
N MET A 68 5.86 -5.09 -0.01
CA MET A 68 4.69 -5.84 0.44
C MET A 68 3.79 -6.25 -0.72
N VAL A 69 3.49 -5.34 -1.64
CA VAL A 69 2.59 -5.60 -2.77
C VAL A 69 3.21 -6.62 -3.73
N CYS A 70 4.48 -6.46 -4.12
CA CYS A 70 5.14 -7.40 -5.02
C CYS A 70 5.35 -8.77 -4.37
N GLY A 71 5.74 -8.80 -3.09
CA GLY A 71 5.92 -10.04 -2.34
C GLY A 71 4.62 -10.83 -2.24
N THR A 72 3.55 -10.18 -1.79
CA THR A 72 2.24 -10.83 -1.65
C THR A 72 1.64 -11.25 -2.98
N ALA A 73 1.77 -10.41 -4.02
CA ALA A 73 1.36 -10.77 -5.38
C ALA A 73 2.09 -12.01 -5.89
N GLY A 74 3.42 -12.06 -5.73
CA GLY A 74 4.24 -13.19 -6.16
C GLY A 74 3.83 -14.49 -5.50
N VAL A 75 3.59 -14.46 -4.18
CA VAL A 75 3.15 -15.66 -3.44
C VAL A 75 1.74 -16.10 -3.88
N PHE A 76 0.79 -15.18 -4.02
CA PHE A 76 -0.54 -15.52 -4.53
C PHE A 76 -0.50 -16.08 -5.96
N GLY A 77 0.33 -15.50 -6.83
CA GLY A 77 0.53 -15.99 -8.19
C GLY A 77 1.14 -17.39 -8.22
N PHE A 78 2.13 -17.65 -7.36
CA PHE A 78 2.71 -18.99 -7.20
C PHE A 78 1.68 -20.00 -6.70
N LEU A 79 0.89 -19.65 -5.69
CA LEU A 79 -0.16 -20.51 -5.15
C LEU A 79 -1.24 -20.81 -6.19
N ALA A 80 -1.68 -19.81 -6.96
CA ALA A 80 -2.60 -20.03 -8.07
C ALA A 80 -2.01 -21.01 -9.10
N TRP A 81 -0.76 -20.81 -9.51
CA TRP A 81 -0.09 -21.73 -10.44
C TRP A 81 -0.02 -23.16 -9.88
N LYS A 82 0.32 -23.33 -8.60
CA LYS A 82 0.38 -24.64 -7.92
C LYS A 82 -1.00 -25.30 -7.83
N ASP A 83 -2.04 -24.55 -7.48
CA ASP A 83 -3.41 -25.06 -7.33
C ASP A 83 -3.97 -25.62 -8.66
N GLY A 84 -3.59 -25.00 -9.78
CA GLY A 84 -4.06 -25.36 -11.11
C GLY A 84 -5.53 -25.02 -11.35
N THR A 85 -5.94 -24.93 -12.62
CA THR A 85 -7.28 -24.42 -13.01
C THR A 85 -8.46 -25.27 -12.53
N ALA A 86 -8.22 -26.52 -12.13
CA ALA A 86 -9.24 -27.42 -11.59
C ALA A 86 -9.55 -27.14 -10.11
N SER A 87 -8.65 -26.47 -9.38
CA SER A 87 -8.84 -26.16 -7.96
C SER A 87 -9.82 -24.99 -7.77
N PRO A 88 -10.77 -25.10 -6.83
CA PRO A 88 -11.61 -23.97 -6.44
C PRO A 88 -10.84 -22.77 -5.90
N ALA A 89 -9.62 -22.96 -5.37
CA ALA A 89 -8.77 -21.90 -4.82
C ALA A 89 -8.04 -21.08 -5.91
N PHE A 90 -7.86 -21.64 -7.11
CA PHE A 90 -7.13 -21.04 -8.23
C PHE A 90 -7.58 -19.62 -8.55
N LEU A 91 -8.88 -19.43 -8.80
CA LEU A 91 -9.42 -18.14 -9.21
C LEU A 91 -9.23 -17.08 -8.12
N TYR A 92 -9.29 -17.47 -6.86
CA TYR A 92 -9.15 -16.54 -5.73
C TYR A 92 -7.69 -16.14 -5.52
N ASN A 93 -6.75 -17.09 -5.57
CA ASN A 93 -5.32 -16.80 -5.52
C ASN A 93 -4.89 -15.94 -6.72
N LEU A 94 -5.35 -16.26 -7.94
CA LEU A 94 -5.06 -15.47 -9.13
C LEU A 94 -5.62 -14.04 -9.00
N THR A 95 -6.86 -13.90 -8.53
CA THR A 95 -7.50 -12.60 -8.30
C THR A 95 -6.73 -11.77 -7.29
N ALA A 96 -6.32 -12.36 -6.16
CA ALA A 96 -5.54 -11.67 -5.14
C ALA A 96 -4.18 -11.17 -5.69
N SER A 97 -3.52 -11.99 -6.50
CA SER A 97 -2.28 -11.62 -7.20
C SER A 97 -2.49 -10.44 -8.15
N VAL A 98 -3.50 -10.53 -9.03
CA VAL A 98 -3.79 -9.50 -10.03
C VAL A 98 -4.17 -8.17 -9.37
N LEU A 99 -5.05 -8.19 -8.36
CA LEU A 99 -5.43 -6.98 -7.62
C LEU A 99 -4.22 -6.29 -6.98
N SER A 100 -3.30 -7.07 -6.42
CA SER A 100 -2.06 -6.56 -5.84
C SER A 100 -1.17 -5.92 -6.91
N ILE A 101 -0.99 -6.57 -8.07
CA ILE A 101 -0.21 -6.00 -9.20
C ILE A 101 -0.81 -4.67 -9.68
N PHE A 102 -2.14 -4.56 -9.76
CA PHE A 102 -2.82 -3.34 -10.21
C PHE A 102 -2.61 -2.11 -9.30
N VAL A 103 -2.16 -2.30 -8.05
CA VAL A 103 -1.78 -1.18 -7.17
C VAL A 103 -0.66 -0.34 -7.78
N ALA A 104 0.32 -0.97 -8.44
CA ALA A 104 1.47 -0.27 -9.02
C ALA A 104 1.08 0.69 -10.16
N PRO A 105 0.41 0.28 -11.25
CA PRO A 105 0.00 1.19 -12.31
C PRO A 105 -0.97 2.26 -11.79
N TYR A 106 -1.91 1.90 -10.89
CA TYR A 106 -2.79 2.89 -10.27
C TYR A 106 -1.99 3.99 -9.54
N THR A 107 -1.02 3.58 -8.73
CA THR A 107 -0.15 4.51 -7.99
C THR A 107 0.60 5.44 -8.94
N GLN A 108 1.19 4.88 -10.01
CA GLN A 108 1.97 5.63 -10.97
C GLN A 108 1.14 6.69 -11.71
N PHE A 109 -0.06 6.33 -12.17
CA PHE A 109 -0.86 7.24 -13.00
C PHE A 109 -1.70 8.23 -12.19
N ARG A 110 -2.07 7.90 -10.95
CA ARG A 110 -2.99 8.72 -10.14
C ARG A 110 -2.31 9.45 -9.00
N ILE A 111 -1.36 8.81 -8.32
CA ILE A 111 -0.80 9.33 -7.06
C ILE A 111 0.51 10.06 -7.30
N PHE A 112 1.37 9.60 -8.21
CA PHE A 112 2.67 10.26 -8.45
C PHE A 112 2.56 11.74 -8.82
N PRO A 113 1.64 12.19 -9.71
CA PRO A 113 1.51 13.61 -10.02
C PRO A 113 1.18 14.48 -8.79
N LEU A 114 0.51 13.91 -7.79
CA LEU A 114 0.18 14.60 -6.55
C LEU A 114 1.32 14.54 -5.53
N ASN A 115 2.04 13.41 -5.47
CA ASN A 115 3.30 13.31 -4.72
C ASN A 115 4.28 14.39 -5.17
N ASP A 116 4.41 14.63 -6.48
CA ASP A 116 5.36 15.62 -7.01
C ASP A 116 5.05 17.03 -6.51
N LYS A 117 3.76 17.40 -6.41
CA LYS A 117 3.33 18.70 -5.85
C LYS A 117 3.71 18.83 -4.38
N LEU A 118 3.38 17.83 -3.57
CA LEU A 118 3.65 17.82 -2.13
C LEU A 118 5.16 17.72 -1.83
N LEU A 119 5.92 16.98 -2.64
CA LEU A 119 7.39 16.90 -2.56
C LEU A 119 8.05 18.23 -2.90
N ARG A 120 7.51 18.97 -3.88
CA ARG A 120 8.01 20.30 -4.20
C ARG A 120 7.88 21.23 -3.01
N GLU A 121 6.72 21.26 -2.36
CA GLU A 121 6.50 22.05 -1.15
C GLU A 121 7.37 21.59 0.02
N TYR A 122 7.64 20.28 0.14
CA TYR A 122 8.56 19.76 1.14
C TYR A 122 9.97 20.31 0.94
N LYS A 123 10.48 20.28 -0.30
CA LYS A 123 11.80 20.82 -0.65
C LYS A 123 11.89 22.32 -0.37
N ILE A 124 10.89 23.10 -0.77
CA ILE A 124 10.81 24.54 -0.47
C ILE A 124 10.86 24.78 1.05
N SER A 125 10.15 23.97 1.83
CA SER A 125 10.11 24.12 3.29
C SER A 125 11.46 23.77 3.94
N GLU A 126 12.18 22.77 3.42
CA GLU A 126 13.51 22.41 3.91
C GLU A 126 14.60 23.40 3.48
N ASP A 127 14.48 24.01 2.30
CA ASP A 127 15.44 25.00 1.81
C ASP A 127 15.29 26.35 2.53
N LYS A 128 14.06 26.78 2.88
CA LYS A 128 13.84 27.98 3.71
C LYS A 128 14.46 27.91 5.10
N LYS A 129 14.65 26.72 5.67
CA LYS A 129 15.39 26.62 6.94
C LYS A 129 16.87 26.95 6.77
N LYS A 130 17.40 26.88 5.54
CA LYS A 130 18.80 27.11 5.23
C LYS A 130 19.07 28.54 4.77
N THR A 131 18.04 29.26 4.30
CA THR A 131 18.12 30.64 3.84
C THR A 131 16.95 31.44 4.40
N ASP A 132 17.21 32.60 5.05
CA ASP A 132 16.21 33.51 5.67
C ASP A 132 15.26 34.22 4.64
N GLY A 133 14.85 33.52 3.59
CA GLY A 133 14.07 34.06 2.47
C GLY A 133 12.55 33.87 2.58
N THR A 134 11.81 34.89 2.11
CA THR A 134 10.34 34.95 2.03
C THR A 134 9.75 34.02 0.95
N SER A 135 8.41 33.88 0.92
CA SER A 135 7.68 32.68 0.55
C SER A 135 7.46 32.36 -0.95
N ASP A 136 8.20 31.38 -1.49
CA ASP A 136 7.98 30.80 -2.83
C ASP A 136 7.02 29.58 -2.89
N GLY A 137 6.32 29.25 -1.80
CA GLY A 137 5.44 28.06 -1.74
C GLY A 137 3.96 28.43 -1.72
N VAL A 138 3.10 27.45 -1.99
CA VAL A 138 1.63 27.63 -1.93
C VAL A 138 1.12 27.85 -0.49
N SER A 139 -0.14 28.28 -0.34
CA SER A 139 -0.77 28.47 0.97
C SER A 139 -1.03 27.14 1.70
N LEU A 140 -1.33 27.23 3.00
CA LEU A 140 -1.68 26.06 3.83
C LEU A 140 -2.91 25.33 3.28
N GLU A 141 -3.92 26.08 2.84
CA GLU A 141 -5.19 25.57 2.32
C GLU A 141 -4.95 24.68 1.10
N VAL A 142 -4.12 25.15 0.15
CA VAL A 142 -3.76 24.39 -1.06
C VAL A 142 -3.00 23.11 -0.71
N VAL A 143 -2.08 23.15 0.25
CA VAL A 143 -1.37 21.94 0.72
C VAL A 143 -2.34 20.95 1.35
N ARG A 144 -3.29 21.42 2.17
CA ARG A 144 -4.30 20.56 2.79
C ARG A 144 -5.22 19.94 1.75
N GLU A 145 -5.62 20.68 0.73
CA GLU A 145 -6.40 20.16 -0.39
C GLU A 145 -5.64 19.04 -1.11
N TRP A 146 -4.35 19.24 -1.40
CA TRP A 146 -3.53 18.21 -2.02
C TRP A 146 -3.36 16.97 -1.12
N ALA A 147 -3.13 17.15 0.18
CA ALA A 147 -3.04 16.05 1.12
C ALA A 147 -4.38 15.30 1.28
N ALA A 148 -5.51 16.02 1.23
CA ALA A 148 -6.85 15.44 1.27
C ALA A 148 -7.16 14.65 -0.01
N GLU A 149 -6.77 15.18 -1.17
CA GLU A 149 -6.86 14.47 -2.43
C GLU A 149 -5.97 13.23 -2.45
N TRP A 150 -4.76 13.32 -1.87
CA TRP A 150 -3.84 12.18 -1.74
C TRP A 150 -4.49 11.07 -0.93
N LYS A 151 -5.09 11.42 0.21
CA LYS A 151 -5.86 10.48 1.05
C LYS A 151 -6.99 9.82 0.26
N ARG A 152 -7.74 10.61 -0.52
CA ARG A 152 -8.85 10.09 -1.33
C ARG A 152 -8.39 9.11 -2.40
N LEU A 153 -7.25 9.39 -3.04
CA LEU A 153 -6.66 8.47 -4.01
C LEU A 153 -6.08 7.22 -3.33
N ASP A 154 -5.47 7.35 -2.15
CA ASP A 154 -4.94 6.21 -1.40
C ASP A 154 -6.03 5.21 -0.97
N MET A 155 -7.25 5.69 -0.68
CA MET A 155 -8.39 4.82 -0.41
C MET A 155 -8.67 3.80 -1.53
N HIS A 156 -8.33 4.10 -2.78
CA HIS A 156 -8.47 3.12 -3.87
C HIS A 156 -7.41 2.03 -3.79
N ARG A 157 -6.18 2.37 -3.37
CA ARG A 157 -5.12 1.36 -3.12
C ARG A 157 -5.49 0.45 -1.95
N GLN A 158 -6.09 1.03 -0.91
CA GLN A 158 -6.66 0.27 0.21
C GLN A 158 -7.74 -0.70 -0.25
N LEU A 159 -8.67 -0.24 -1.10
CA LEU A 159 -9.73 -1.10 -1.61
C LEU A 159 -9.15 -2.30 -2.36
N LEU A 160 -8.15 -2.09 -3.22
CA LEU A 160 -7.47 -3.19 -3.92
C LEU A 160 -6.79 -4.17 -2.95
N ALA A 161 -6.11 -3.67 -1.92
CA ALA A 161 -5.46 -4.50 -0.90
C ALA A 161 -6.47 -5.29 -0.05
N TYR A 162 -7.60 -4.67 0.34
CA TYR A 162 -8.67 -5.35 1.07
C TYR A 162 -9.32 -6.45 0.22
N LEU A 163 -9.62 -6.16 -1.05
CA LEU A 163 -10.15 -7.17 -1.96
C LEU A 163 -9.15 -8.31 -2.15
N ALA A 164 -7.86 -8.02 -2.29
CA ALA A 164 -6.82 -9.05 -2.36
C ALA A 164 -6.75 -9.90 -1.09
N ALA A 165 -6.84 -9.28 0.10
CA ALA A 165 -6.85 -9.97 1.38
C ALA A 165 -8.08 -10.88 1.53
N ILE A 166 -9.27 -10.40 1.15
CA ILE A 166 -10.51 -11.18 1.17
C ILE A 166 -10.41 -12.35 0.18
N SER A 167 -9.95 -12.11 -1.05
CA SER A 167 -9.73 -13.18 -2.03
C SER A 167 -8.73 -14.21 -1.51
N GLY A 168 -7.61 -13.79 -0.92
CA GLY A 168 -6.62 -14.68 -0.31
C GLY A 168 -7.21 -15.52 0.84
N LEU A 169 -8.01 -14.90 1.72
CA LEU A 169 -8.71 -15.62 2.79
C LEU A 169 -9.65 -16.70 2.21
N VAL A 170 -10.45 -16.34 1.20
CA VAL A 170 -11.36 -17.30 0.55
C VAL A 170 -10.60 -18.42 -0.14
N ALA A 171 -9.44 -18.13 -0.74
CA ALA A 171 -8.58 -19.15 -1.33
C ALA A 171 -8.09 -20.16 -0.29
N VAL A 172 -7.62 -19.68 0.88
CA VAL A 172 -7.21 -20.54 2.01
C VAL A 172 -8.35 -21.42 2.50
N LEU A 173 -9.58 -20.91 2.55
CA LEU A 173 -10.76 -21.68 2.96
C LEU A 173 -11.24 -22.69 1.90
N LYS A 174 -10.71 -22.63 0.68
CA LYS A 174 -11.08 -23.47 -0.46
C LYS A 174 -9.94 -24.38 -0.94
N THR A 175 -8.78 -24.32 -0.29
CA THR A 175 -7.64 -25.23 -0.49
C THR A 175 -7.88 -26.50 0.31
#